data_AF-A0A9E0LDP8-F1
#
_entry.id   AF-A0A9E0LDP8-F1
#
_cell.length_a   1.000
_cell.length_b   1.000
_cell.length_c   1.000
_cell.angle_alpha   90.00
_cell.angle_beta   90.00
_cell.angle_gamma   90.00
#
_symmetry.space_group_name_H-M   'P 1'
#
loop_
_entity.id
_entity.type
_entity.pdbx_description
1 polymer ?
#
loop_
_entity_poly.entity_id
_entity_poly.type
_entity_poly.pdbx_seq_one_letter_code
_entity_poly.pdbx_strand_id
1 'polypeptide(L)' 'MPLAFRDLKEEVEAEGYSLEMTSKGHYWVITPSGGKLITFAVNHKQNSRGEVFDSYVSKVRKAIREDQRKEELV' A
#
# COMPACT_ATOMS: atom_id res chain seq x y z
N MET A 1 -0.47 -4.93 15.71
CA MET A 1 1.01 -4.79 15.69
C MET A 1 1.40 -4.09 14.39
N PRO A 2 2.46 -3.28 14.33
CA PRO A 2 2.95 -2.75 13.05
C PRO A 2 3.43 -3.88 12.14
N LEU A 3 3.17 -3.76 10.84
CA LEU A 3 3.63 -4.69 9.79
C LEU A 3 4.94 -4.15 9.20
N ALA A 4 5.87 -5.02 8.83
CA ALA A 4 7.03 -4.57 8.08
C ALA A 4 6.58 -4.03 6.72
N PHE A 5 7.11 -2.88 6.30
CA PHE A 5 6.77 -2.27 5.01
C PHE A 5 7.02 -3.24 3.84
N ARG A 6 8.06 -4.06 3.97
CA ARG A 6 8.39 -5.11 2.99
C ARG A 6 7.25 -6.12 2.83
N ASP A 7 6.66 -6.60 3.91
CA ASP A 7 5.58 -7.60 3.86
C ASP A 7 4.34 -6.98 3.20
N LEU A 8 4.00 -5.72 3.55
CA LEU A 8 2.91 -5.01 2.88
C LEU A 8 3.20 -4.81 1.39
N LYS A 9 4.44 -4.50 1.01
CA LYS A 9 4.84 -4.34 -0.38
C LYS A 9 4.65 -5.63 -1.16
N GLU A 10 5.13 -6.76 -0.62
CA GLU A 10 4.98 -8.08 -1.26
C GLU A 10 3.49 -8.46 -1.42
N GLU A 11 2.65 -8.16 -0.42
CA GLU A 11 1.19 -8.34 -0.53
C GLU A 11 0.56 -7.49 -1.65
N VAL A 12 0.89 -6.20 -1.70
CA VAL A 12 0.35 -5.27 -2.71
C VAL A 12 0.77 -5.69 -4.13
N GLU A 13 2.04 -6.09 -4.30
CA GLU A 13 2.58 -6.56 -5.58
C GLU A 13 1.98 -7.90 -6.02
N ALA A 14 1.69 -8.81 -5.07
CA ALA A 14 1.02 -10.07 -5.36
C ALA A 14 -0.41 -9.88 -5.89
N GLU A 15 -1.09 -8.81 -5.47
CA GLU A 15 -2.42 -8.43 -5.96
C GLU A 15 -2.38 -7.65 -7.29
N GLY A 16 -1.19 -7.44 -7.88
CA GLY A 16 -1.01 -6.73 -9.16
C GLY A 16 -0.89 -5.21 -9.05
N TYR A 17 -0.85 -4.67 -7.83
CA TYR A 17 -0.67 -3.25 -7.57
C TYR A 17 0.81 -2.91 -7.38
N SER A 18 1.18 -1.64 -7.47
CA SER A 18 2.56 -1.20 -7.20
C SER A 18 2.61 -0.09 -6.16
N LEU A 19 3.78 0.12 -5.55
CA LEU A 19 4.00 1.17 -4.56
C LEU A 19 4.96 2.23 -5.08
N GLU A 20 4.55 3.51 -5.03
CA GLU A 20 5.38 4.64 -5.43
C GLU A 20 5.64 5.57 -4.23
N MET A 21 6.92 5.86 -3.95
CA MET A 21 7.29 6.76 -2.86
C MET A 21 7.10 8.22 -3.26
N THR A 22 6.41 8.98 -2.42
CA THR A 22 6.31 10.44 -2.52
C THR A 22 7.55 11.12 -1.91
N SER A 23 7.76 12.40 -2.25
CA SER A 23 8.83 13.24 -1.70
C SER A 23 8.80 13.41 -0.17
N LYS A 24 7.72 13.01 0.52
CA LYS A 24 7.53 13.16 1.98
C LYS A 24 7.61 11.83 2.74
N GLY A 25 8.16 10.77 2.17
CA GLY A 25 8.24 9.45 2.82
C GLY A 25 6.87 8.77 3.00
N HIS A 26 5.85 9.23 2.28
CA HIS A 26 4.60 8.50 2.12
C HIS A 26 4.66 7.66 0.85
N TYR A 27 3.85 6.62 0.76
CA TYR A 27 3.76 5.74 -0.39
C TYR A 27 2.36 5.80 -0.97
N TRP A 28 2.26 5.82 -2.30
CA TRP A 28 1.04 5.60 -3.05
C TRP A 28 0.91 4.13 -3.39
N VAL A 29 -0.31 3.60 -3.28
CA VAL A 29 -0.73 2.37 -3.97
C VAL A 29 -1.18 2.78 -5.36
N ILE A 30 -0.57 2.17 -6.37
CA ILE A 30 -0.82 2.41 -7.79
C ILE A 30 -1.56 1.20 -8.35
N THR A 31 -2.69 1.44 -9.02
CA THR A 31 -3.52 0.41 -9.65
C THR A 31 -2.81 -0.22 -10.86
N PRO A 32 -3.20 -1.41 -11.32
CA PRO A 32 -2.66 -2.01 -12.55
C PRO A 32 -2.77 -1.10 -13.78
N SER A 33 -3.80 -0.25 -13.81
CA SER A 33 -4.04 0.76 -14.84
C SER A 33 -3.20 2.04 -14.70
N GLY A 34 -2.34 2.15 -13.67
CA GLY A 34 -1.49 3.31 -13.41
C GLY A 34 -2.16 4.43 -12.62
N GLY A 35 -3.37 4.20 -12.09
CA GLY A 35 -4.11 5.14 -11.25
C GLY A 35 -3.60 5.17 -9.81
N LYS A 36 -3.83 6.28 -9.10
CA LYS A 36 -3.48 6.40 -7.67
C LYS A 36 -4.66 6.00 -6.81
N LEU A 37 -4.51 4.96 -6.00
CA LEU A 37 -5.58 4.39 -5.18
C LEU A 37 -5.64 5.02 -3.78
N ILE A 38 -4.55 4.93 -3.02
CA ILE A 38 -4.47 5.46 -1.65
C ILE A 38 -3.04 5.81 -1.28
N THR A 39 -2.84 6.76 -0.37
CA THR A 39 -1.54 7.08 0.21
C THR A 39 -1.45 6.70 1.69
N PHE A 40 -0.29 6.25 2.14
CA PHE A 40 -0.01 5.92 3.54
C PHE A 40 1.42 6.28 3.94
N ALA A 41 1.63 6.52 5.23
CA ALA A 41 2.95 6.83 5.78
C ALA A 41 3.69 5.55 6.18
N VAL A 42 5.00 5.51 5.91
CA VAL A 42 5.90 4.47 6.41
C VAL A 42 6.80 5.08 7.48
N ASN A 43 6.85 4.45 8.64
CA ASN A 43 7.72 4.88 9.72
C ASN A 43 9.12 4.31 9.51
N HIS A 44 10.03 5.13 9.00
CA HIS A 44 11.44 4.80 8.89
C HIS A 44 12.18 5.14 10.20
N LYS A 45 12.01 4.32 11.25
CA LYS A 45 12.92 4.37 12.40
C LYS A 45 14.33 3.96 11.96
N GLN A 46 15.35 4.44 12.68
CA GLN A 46 16.81 4.38 12.39
C GLN A 46 17.39 3.04 11.87
N ASN A 47 16.66 1.93 11.96
CA ASN A 47 17.06 0.61 11.46
C ASN A 47 16.22 0.17 10.24
N SER A 48 16.42 0.86 9.10
CA SER A 48 16.25 0.49 7.67
C SER A 48 15.08 -0.37 7.15
N ARG A 49 14.16 -0.91 7.96
CA ARG A 49 13.12 -1.84 7.48
C ARG A 49 11.74 -1.22 7.24
N GLY A 50 11.48 -0.03 7.77
CA GLY A 50 10.21 0.68 7.60
C GLY A 50 9.02 -0.08 8.23
N GLU A 51 8.27 0.57 9.10
CA GLU A 51 7.08 -0.02 9.71
C GLU A 51 5.83 0.69 9.22
N VAL A 52 4.79 -0.09 8.91
CA VAL A 52 3.46 0.45 8.58
C VAL A 52 2.54 0.16 9.76
N PHE A 53 1.90 1.21 10.26
CA PHE A 53 0.90 1.06 11.31
C PHE A 53 -0.27 0.22 10.80
N ASP A 54 -0.80 -0.64 11.66
CA ASP A 54 -1.91 -1.56 11.36
C ASP A 54 -3.16 -0.85 10.79
N SER A 55 -3.38 0.40 11.22
CA SER A 55 -4.45 1.26 10.70
C SER A 55 -4.28 1.61 9.22
N TYR A 56 -3.05 1.72 8.72
CA TYR A 56 -2.76 1.93 7.31
C TYR A 56 -2.81 0.61 6.53
N VAL A 57 -2.30 -0.49 7.08
CA VAL A 57 -2.38 -1.82 6.47
C VAL A 57 -3.83 -2.19 6.16
N SER A 58 -4.72 -2.01 7.15
CA SER A 58 -6.15 -2.28 6.99
C SER A 58 -6.79 -1.42 5.91
N LYS A 59 -6.38 -0.15 5.79
CA LYS A 59 -6.87 0.77 4.74
C LYS A 59 -6.39 0.37 3.35
N VAL A 60 -5.13 -0.03 3.21
CA VAL A 60 -4.56 -0.47 1.93
C VAL A 60 -5.29 -1.72 1.43
N ARG A 61 -5.39 -2.76 2.27
CA ARG A 61 -6.11 -4.00 1.92
C ARG A 61 -7.57 -3.76 1.56
N LYS A 62 -8.25 -2.88 2.32
CA LYS A 62 -9.64 -2.49 2.03
C LYS A 62 -9.75 -1.78 0.68
N ALA A 63 -8.85 -0.83 0.40
CA ALA A 63 -8.86 -0.09 -0.85
C ALA A 63 -8.65 -1.01 -2.07
N ILE A 64 -7.70 -1.95 -2.00
CA ILE A 64 -7.45 -2.94 -3.05
C ILE A 64 -8.71 -3.79 -3.29
N ARG A 65 -9.33 -4.31 -2.22
CA ARG A 65 -10.56 -5.12 -2.35
C ARG A 65 -11.72 -4.33 -2.97
N GLU A 66 -11.87 -3.06 -2.62
CA GLU A 66 -12.91 -2.19 -3.19
C GLU A 66 -12.65 -1.86 -4.66
N ASP A 67 -11.39 -1.73 -5.06
CA ASP A 67 -10.97 -1.48 -6.44
C ASP A 67 -11.21 -2.72 -7.32
N GLN A 68 -10.75 -3.89 -6.88
CA GLN A 68 -11.02 -5.18 -7.56
C GLN A 68 -12.51 -5.43 -7.76
N ARG A 69 -13.34 -5.17 -6.74
CA ARG A 69 -14.81 -5.32 -6.85
C ARG A 69 -15.41 -4.39 -7.91
N LYS A 70 -14.86 -3.18 -8.10
CA LYS A 70 -15.35 -2.26 -9.12
C LYS A 70 -14.99 -2.76 -10.51
N GLU A 71 -13.79 -3.29 -10.70
CA GLU A 71 -13.39 -3.87 -11.98
C GLU A 71 -14.23 -5.10 -12.37
N GLU A 72 -14.65 -5.92 -11.41
CA GLU A 72 -15.55 -7.07 -11.67
C GLU A 72 -16.98 -6.68 -12.11
N LEU A 73 -17.40 -5.44 -11.86
CA LEU A 73 -18.75 -4.94 -12.16
C LEU A 73 -18.83 -4.17 -13.49
N VAL A 74 -17.72 -4.01 -14.20
CA VAL A 74 -17.59 -3.29 -15.49
C VAL A 74 -17.41 -4.28 -16.62
#